data_AF-A0A9D5BYY3-F1
#
_entry.id   AF-A0A9D5BYY3-F1
#
_cell.length_a   1.000
_cell.length_b   1.000
_cell.length_c   1.000
_cell.angle_alpha   90.00
_cell.angle_beta   90.00
_cell.angle_gamma   90.00
#
_symmetry.space_group_name_H-M   'P 1'
#
loop_
_entity.id
_entity.type
_entity.pdbx_description
1 polymer ?
#
loop_
_entity_poly.entity_id
_entity_poly.type
_entity_poly.pdbx_seq_one_letter_code
_entity_poly.pdbx_strand_id
1 'polypeptide(L)' 'MQMERSLIGSRPPRCESRCINCGHCEAIQVPSVAQAIKSWRDDSNYKPLSWKCKCGNMIINP' A
#
# COMPACT_ATOMS: atom_id res chain seq x y z
N MET A 1 -8.31 -22.16 -8.39
CA MET A 1 -9.08 -21.02 -7.83
C MET A 1 -8.07 -20.24 -6.97
N GLN A 2 -7.63 -19.02 -7.27
CA GLN A 2 -8.40 -17.83 -7.63
C GLN A 2 -7.60 -16.96 -8.60
N MET A 3 -8.25 -16.68 -9.72
CA MET A 3 -7.93 -15.60 -10.64
C MET A 3 -8.29 -14.28 -9.96
N GLU A 4 -7.33 -13.67 -9.27
CA GLU A 4 -7.47 -12.31 -8.77
C GLU A 4 -7.30 -11.37 -9.95
N ARG A 5 -8.47 -11.06 -10.51
CA ARG A 5 -8.79 -10.08 -11.54
C ARG A 5 -7.77 -8.94 -11.50
N SER A 6 -7.11 -8.70 -12.63
CA SER A 6 -6.31 -7.51 -12.89
C SER A 6 -7.23 -6.27 -12.85
N LEU A 7 -7.66 -5.89 -11.65
CA LEU A 7 -8.17 -4.57 -11.37
C LEU A 7 -7.00 -3.62 -11.60
N ILE A 8 -7.24 -2.51 -12.27
CA ILE A 8 -6.24 -1.45 -12.48
C ILE A 8 -5.85 -0.95 -11.08
N GLY A 9 -4.77 -1.50 -10.54
CA GLY A 9 -4.36 -1.38 -9.15
C GLY A 9 -3.34 -2.46 -8.77
N SER A 10 -2.35 -2.09 -7.96
CA SER A 10 -1.30 -3.00 -7.49
C SER A 10 -1.90 -4.06 -6.56
N ARG A 11 -1.50 -5.33 -6.72
CA ARG A 11 -1.90 -6.41 -5.79
C ARG A 11 -1.35 -6.14 -4.38
N PRO A 12 -2.10 -6.42 -3.32
CA PRO A 12 -1.62 -6.25 -1.95
C PRO A 12 -0.35 -7.11 -1.69
N PRO A 13 0.66 -6.56 -1.03
CA PRO A 13 1.88 -7.29 -0.67
C PRO A 13 1.61 -8.32 0.44
N ARG A 14 2.46 -9.35 0.52
CA ARG A 14 2.42 -10.31 1.62
C ARG A 14 3.12 -9.73 2.84
N CYS A 15 2.35 -9.27 3.82
CA CYS A 15 2.86 -8.61 5.01
C CYS A 15 3.26 -9.58 6.15
N GLU A 16 2.80 -10.83 6.10
CA GLU A 16 3.04 -11.85 7.15
C GLU A 16 4.53 -12.10 7.43
N SER A 17 5.40 -12.00 6.43
CA SER A 17 6.86 -12.18 6.57
C SER A 17 7.63 -10.89 6.89
N ARG A 18 6.94 -9.75 6.99
CA ARG A 18 7.55 -8.41 7.18
C ARG A 18 7.23 -7.84 8.56
N CYS A 19 6.06 -8.15 9.11
CA CYS A 19 5.71 -7.82 10.48
C CYS A 19 6.42 -8.76 11.45
N ILE A 20 7.34 -8.23 12.26
CA ILE A 20 8.04 -8.99 13.30
C ILE A 20 7.13 -9.06 14.53
N ASN A 21 6.81 -10.27 15.00
CA ASN A 21 6.01 -10.52 16.22
C ASN A 21 4.65 -9.80 16.25
N CYS A 22 3.90 -9.87 15.14
CA CYS A 22 2.59 -9.25 15.04
C CYS A 22 1.48 -10.29 14.93
N GLY A 23 0.50 -10.25 15.84
CA GLY A 23 -0.66 -11.15 15.80
C GLY A 23 -1.66 -10.81 14.68
N HIS A 24 -1.66 -9.57 14.19
CA HIS A 24 -2.57 -9.13 13.12
C HIS A 24 -1.83 -8.14 12.21
N CYS A 25 -1.39 -8.62 11.05
CA CYS A 25 -0.62 -7.86 10.09
C CYS A 25 -1.34 -7.82 8.73
N GLU A 26 -1.76 -6.63 8.31
CA GLU A 26 -2.62 -6.45 7.14
C GLU A 26 -1.99 -5.52 6.10
N ALA A 27 -2.21 -5.82 4.82
CA ALA A 27 -1.85 -4.93 3.73
C ALA A 27 -2.86 -3.78 3.64
N ILE A 28 -2.39 -2.54 3.75
CA ILE A 28 -3.21 -1.33 3.67
C ILE A 28 -2.71 -0.42 2.53
N GLN A 29 -3.64 0.30 1.91
CA GLN A 29 -3.30 1.37 0.97
C GLN A 29 -3.19 2.70 1.72
N VAL A 30 -2.07 3.40 1.53
CA VAL A 30 -1.85 4.72 2.10
C VAL A 30 -1.58 5.75 0.99
N PRO A 31 -1.98 7.02 1.18
CA PRO A 31 -1.57 8.09 0.28
C PRO A 31 -0.05 8.20 0.19
N SER A 32 0.47 8.16 -1.03
CA SER A 32 1.90 8.28 -1.30
C SER A 32 2.26 9.75 -1.44
N VAL A 33 2.56 10.40 -0.32
CA VAL A 33 2.90 11.84 -0.31
C VAL A 33 4.10 12.14 -1.20
N ALA A 34 5.08 11.23 -1.27
CA ALA A 34 6.25 11.38 -2.13
C ALA A 34 5.90 11.43 -3.63
N GLN A 35 4.98 10.57 -4.08
CA GLN A 35 4.50 10.60 -5.46
C GLN A 35 3.51 11.75 -5.68
N ALA A 36 2.75 12.14 -4.65
CA ALA A 36 1.85 13.28 -4.73
C ALA A 36 2.65 14.56 -5.02
N ILE A 37 3.77 14.83 -4.34
CA ILE A 37 4.68 15.99 -4.62
C ILE A 37 5.11 16.04 -6.09
N LYS A 38 5.38 14.87 -6.70
CA LYS A 38 5.67 14.79 -8.13
C LYS A 38 4.44 15.08 -8.99
N SER A 39 3.27 14.57 -8.59
CA SER A 39 2.00 14.86 -9.25
C SER A 39 1.56 16.31 -9.07
N TRP A 40 1.93 17.06 -8.02
CA TRP A 40 1.56 18.49 -7.95
C TRP A 40 2.21 19.33 -9.06
N ARG A 41 3.27 18.81 -9.71
CA ARG A 41 3.88 19.42 -10.92
C ARG A 41 3.12 19.05 -12.20
N ASP A 42 2.20 18.10 -12.12
CA ASP A 42 1.42 17.51 -13.20
C ASP A 42 -0.07 17.62 -12.81
N ASP A 43 -0.79 18.63 -13.31
CA ASP A 43 -2.18 19.05 -12.94
C ASP A 43 -3.28 17.95 -12.88
N SER A 44 -2.90 16.69 -13.08
CA SER A 44 -3.66 15.50 -12.74
C SER A 44 -4.19 15.52 -11.30
N ASN A 45 -5.51 15.42 -11.15
CA ASN A 45 -6.21 15.18 -9.88
C ASN A 45 -5.93 13.78 -9.27
N TYR A 46 -4.94 13.07 -9.79
CA TYR A 46 -4.59 11.73 -9.37
C TYR A 46 -3.85 11.78 -8.02
N LYS A 47 -4.43 11.14 -7.01
CA LYS A 47 -3.82 10.98 -5.69
C LYS A 47 -3.14 9.62 -5.62
N PRO A 48 -1.81 9.54 -5.78
CA PRO A 48 -1.13 8.25 -5.82
C PRO A 48 -1.26 7.55 -4.47
N LEU A 49 -1.59 6.26 -4.53
CA LEU A 49 -1.67 5.35 -3.38
C LEU A 49 -0.46 4.40 -3.40
N SER A 50 -0.03 3.95 -2.23
CA SER A 50 1.05 2.97 -2.07
C SER A 50 0.67 1.93 -1.03
N TRP A 51 1.09 0.69 -1.26
CA TRP A 51 0.88 -0.39 -0.30
C TRP A 51 1.85 -0.29 0.87
N LYS A 52 1.33 -0.49 2.07
CA LYS A 52 2.08 -0.66 3.32
C LYS A 52 1.49 -1.78 4.15
N CYS A 53 2.26 -2.28 5.10
CA CYS A 53 1.84 -3.29 6.05
C CYS A 53 1.51 -2.60 7.38
N LYS A 54 0.33 -2.84 7.93
CA LYS A 54 -0.09 -2.34 9.24
C LYS A 54 -0.02 -3.45 10.27
N CYS A 55 0.66 -3.19 11.39
CA CYS A 55 0.70 -4.04 12.57
C CYS A 55 0.27 -3.20 13.79
N GLY A 56 -0.98 -3.34 14.23
CA GLY A 56 -1.54 -2.46 15.27
C GLY A 56 -1.45 -0.98 14.87
N ASN A 57 -0.63 -0.20 15.56
CA ASN A 57 -0.39 1.22 15.26
C ASN A 57 0.89 1.47 14.45
N MET A 58 1.64 0.43 14.09
CA MET A 58 2.85 0.56 13.29
C MET A 58 2.53 0.38 11.80
N ILE A 59 3.11 1.24 10.96
CA ILE A 59 3.05 1.13 9.51
C ILE A 59 4.46 0.82 8.99
N ILE A 60 4.60 -0.34 8.34
CA ILE A 60 5.85 -0.89 7.82
C ILE A 60 5.79 -0.88 6.29
N ASN A 61 6.91 -0.63 5.63
CA ASN A 61 6.98 -0.85 4.20
C ASN A 61 6.95 -2.35 3.90
N PRO A 62 6.25 -2.77 2.84
CA PRO A 62 6.26 -4.16 2.42
C PRO A 62 7.66 -4.61 1.96
#